data_AF-U2TI58-F1
#
_entry.id   AF-U2TI58-F1
#
_cell.length_a   1.000
_cell.length_b   1.000
_cell.length_c   1.000
_cell.angle_alpha   90.00
_cell.angle_beta   90.00
_cell.angle_gamma   90.00
#
_symmetry.space_group_name_H-M   'P 1'
#
loop_
_entity.id
_entity.type
_entity.pdbx_description
1 polymer ?
#
loop_
_entity_poly.entity_id
_entity_poly.type
_entity_poly.pdbx_seq_one_letter_code
_entity_poly.pdbx_strand_id
1 'polypeptide(L)'
;MMIGTSTRHARIGRLVATLAALLPLAFVVVLLAGCHSSKSYSFNVSTGDSIKVELDTSKGGLDLQTSDDNSKFTIAKDGDTETQGLFAEESAYDHYQELGKRSAGGTSDYQAGTTKDGNEYFSYTVNGNEWDYFIKVKDSHTVIVLTNTVSQESAQEAFEQLSLSLDK
;
A
#
# COMPACT_ATOMS: atom_id res chain seq x y z
N MET A 1 -7.36 90.11 -6.29
CA MET A 1 -8.59 90.40 -7.03
C MET A 1 -9.40 89.12 -7.11
N MET A 2 -10.64 89.15 -6.61
CA MET A 2 -11.66 88.07 -6.51
C MET A 2 -11.26 86.83 -5.70
N ILE A 3 -11.67 86.65 -4.43
CA ILE A 3 -13.03 86.51 -3.87
C ILE A 3 -13.82 85.36 -4.52
N GLY A 4 -13.92 84.25 -3.79
CA GLY A 4 -14.93 83.20 -3.99
C GLY A 4 -15.43 82.76 -2.61
N THR A 5 -16.57 83.31 -2.22
CA THR A 5 -17.39 83.00 -1.03
C THR A 5 -18.08 81.64 -1.21
N SER A 6 -18.39 80.87 -0.16
CA SER A 6 -19.70 80.87 0.53
C SER A 6 -19.78 79.54 1.33
N THR A 7 -19.83 79.54 2.67
CA THR A 7 -21.04 79.37 3.54
C THR A 7 -21.93 78.16 3.17
N ARG A 8 -22.44 77.27 4.04
CA ARG A 8 -22.75 77.26 5.49
C ARG A 8 -23.17 75.83 5.92
N HIS A 9 -22.92 75.52 7.20
CA HIS A 9 -23.76 74.82 8.21
C HIS A 9 -24.41 73.45 7.95
N ALA A 10 -24.21 72.52 8.91
CA ALA A 10 -25.24 71.94 9.81
C ALA A 10 -24.70 70.59 10.36
N ARG A 11 -24.23 70.51 11.60
CA ARG A 11 -24.97 70.06 12.81
C ARG A 11 -25.85 68.80 12.62
N ILE A 12 -25.46 67.78 13.40
CA ILE A 12 -26.28 66.85 14.17
C ILE A 12 -27.01 65.76 13.38
N GLY A 13 -26.72 64.50 13.71
CA GLY A 13 -27.67 63.43 13.47
C GLY A 13 -27.14 62.01 13.63
N ARG A 14 -27.38 61.45 14.83
CA ARG A 14 -27.76 60.04 15.08
C ARG A 14 -26.67 58.96 15.11
N LEU A 15 -26.33 58.59 16.36
CA LEU A 15 -26.21 57.20 16.80
C LEU A 15 -27.38 56.37 16.26
N VAL A 16 -27.12 55.28 15.54
CA VAL A 16 -27.87 54.01 15.65
C VAL A 16 -26.90 52.87 15.29
N ALA A 17 -26.72 51.96 16.24
CA ALA A 17 -25.95 50.74 16.09
C ALA A 17 -26.58 49.78 15.07
N THR A 18 -25.77 49.03 14.34
CA THR A 18 -26.23 47.78 13.71
C THR A 18 -25.12 46.76 13.83
N LEU A 19 -25.33 45.80 14.73
CA LEU A 19 -24.55 44.56 14.83
C LEU A 19 -24.58 43.86 13.47
N ALA A 20 -23.42 43.71 12.82
CA ALA A 20 -23.23 42.68 11.82
C ALA A 20 -22.48 41.54 12.52
N ALA A 21 -23.24 40.52 12.92
CA ALA A 21 -22.73 39.31 13.53
C ALA A 21 -21.68 38.65 12.61
N LEU A 22 -20.46 38.52 13.10
CA LEU A 22 -19.43 37.66 12.55
C LEU A 22 -19.93 36.20 12.65
N LEU A 23 -20.40 35.64 11.54
CA LEU A 23 -20.64 34.21 11.38
C LEU A 23 -19.26 33.51 11.37
N PRO A 24 -18.88 32.68 12.34
CA PRO A 24 -17.73 31.80 12.14
C PRO A 24 -18.16 30.73 11.15
N LEU A 25 -17.58 30.78 9.94
CA LEU A 25 -17.64 29.74 8.93
C LEU A 25 -17.06 28.47 9.57
N ALA A 26 -17.95 27.59 10.06
CA ALA A 26 -17.60 26.31 10.63
C ALA A 26 -16.86 25.50 9.56
N PHE A 27 -15.53 25.42 9.71
CA PHE A 27 -14.66 24.55 8.95
C PHE A 27 -14.98 23.12 9.39
N VAL A 28 -15.97 22.50 8.76
CA VAL A 28 -16.25 21.07 8.95
C VAL A 28 -15.12 20.31 8.28
N VAL A 29 -14.04 20.07 9.04
CA VAL A 29 -13.05 19.05 8.69
C VAL A 29 -13.76 17.71 8.86
N VAL A 30 -14.30 17.18 7.76
CA VAL A 30 -14.74 15.78 7.72
C VAL A 30 -13.46 14.94 7.80
N LEU A 31 -13.10 14.55 9.02
CA LEU A 31 -12.14 13.47 9.25
C LEU A 31 -12.81 12.19 8.75
N LEU A 32 -12.60 11.85 7.48
CA LEU A 32 -12.81 10.50 6.99
C LEU A 32 -11.82 9.61 7.74
N ALA A 33 -12.23 9.08 8.88
CA ALA A 33 -11.58 7.93 9.47
C ALA A 33 -11.75 6.79 8.47
N GLY A 34 -10.74 6.57 7.63
CA GLY A 34 -10.69 5.38 6.78
C GLY A 34 -10.85 4.17 7.69
N CYS A 35 -11.90 3.38 7.45
CA CYS A 35 -12.08 2.13 8.16
C CYS A 35 -10.90 1.23 7.76
N HIS A 36 -10.00 0.95 8.70
CA HIS A 36 -8.92 0.00 8.46
C HIS A 36 -9.50 -1.41 8.56
N SER A 37 -9.37 -2.21 7.50
CA SER A 37 -9.78 -3.60 7.49
C SER A 37 -8.65 -4.46 6.93
N SER A 38 -8.54 -5.70 7.43
CA SER A 38 -7.58 -6.67 6.91
C SER A 38 -8.16 -8.08 6.93
N LYS A 39 -7.57 -8.96 6.12
CA LYS A 39 -7.85 -10.40 6.09
C LYS A 39 -6.54 -11.13 6.30
N SER A 40 -6.50 -12.13 7.17
CA SER A 40 -5.26 -12.87 7.45
C SER A 40 -5.49 -14.37 7.60
N TYR A 41 -4.43 -15.12 7.31
CA TYR A 41 -4.32 -16.55 7.53
C TYR A 41 -2.94 -16.89 8.07
N SER A 42 -2.85 -17.96 8.85
CA SER A 42 -1.60 -18.51 9.37
C SER A 42 -1.33 -19.88 8.76
N PHE A 43 -0.09 -20.10 8.33
CA PHE A 43 0.34 -21.28 7.59
C PHE A 43 1.47 -21.98 8.33
N ASN A 44 1.24 -23.24 8.71
CA ASN A 44 2.32 -24.11 9.18
C ASN A 44 3.01 -24.71 7.95
N VAL A 45 4.28 -24.37 7.73
CA VAL A 45 5.00 -24.66 6.48
C VAL A 45 6.11 -25.71 6.70
N SER A 46 6.71 -26.20 5.59
CA SER A 46 7.68 -27.31 5.62
C SER A 46 8.95 -27.03 6.41
N THR A 47 9.32 -25.76 6.52
CA THR A 47 10.45 -25.25 7.32
C THR A 47 10.22 -25.44 8.83
N GLY A 48 8.99 -25.76 9.25
CA GLY A 48 8.57 -25.85 10.65
C GLY A 48 8.05 -24.52 11.22
N ASP A 49 8.05 -23.45 10.43
CA ASP A 49 7.55 -22.15 10.85
C ASP A 49 6.02 -22.06 10.74
N SER A 50 5.42 -21.17 11.55
CA SER A 50 4.07 -20.66 11.34
C SER A 50 4.15 -19.24 10.78
N ILE A 51 3.66 -19.03 9.56
CA ILE A 51 3.74 -17.75 8.85
C ILE A 51 2.35 -17.12 8.80
N LYS A 52 2.23 -15.90 9.32
CA LYS A 52 1.04 -15.06 9.14
C LYS A 52 1.15 -14.28 7.85
N VAL A 53 0.14 -14.43 7.01
CA VAL A 53 -0.08 -13.65 5.78
C VAL A 53 -1.28 -12.76 6.03
N GLU A 54 -1.09 -11.44 5.96
CA GLU A 54 -2.15 -10.46 6.16
C GLU A 54 -2.24 -9.51 4.97
N LEU A 55 -3.45 -9.34 4.44
CA LEU A 55 -3.76 -8.40 3.38
C LEU A 55 -4.55 -7.23 3.96
N ASP A 56 -4.05 -6.01 3.78
CA ASP A 56 -4.82 -4.78 4.00
C ASP A 56 -5.93 -4.70 2.95
N THR A 57 -7.18 -4.71 3.40
CA THR A 57 -8.38 -4.64 2.55
C THR A 57 -9.07 -3.29 2.64
N SER A 58 -8.45 -2.29 3.29
CA SER A 58 -9.04 -0.96 3.52
C SER A 58 -9.31 -0.20 2.22
N LYS A 59 -8.56 -0.50 1.15
CA LYS A 59 -8.77 0.08 -0.19
C LYS A 59 -9.88 -0.64 -0.98
N GLY A 60 -10.30 -1.82 -0.52
CA GLY A 60 -11.20 -2.72 -1.26
C GLY A 60 -10.55 -3.31 -2.52
N GLY A 61 -11.28 -4.19 -3.20
CA GLY A 61 -10.89 -4.76 -4.50
C GLY A 61 -10.04 -6.03 -4.43
N LEU A 62 -9.12 -6.14 -3.47
CA LEU A 62 -8.33 -7.35 -3.27
C LEU A 62 -8.92 -8.26 -2.18
N ASP A 63 -8.82 -9.57 -2.39
CA ASP A 63 -9.20 -10.60 -1.43
C ASP A 63 -8.08 -11.64 -1.27
N LEU A 64 -7.79 -12.00 -0.02
CA LEU A 64 -6.81 -13.05 0.31
C LEU A 64 -7.53 -14.41 0.37
N GLN A 65 -7.03 -15.39 -0.36
CA GLN A 65 -7.58 -16.74 -0.42
C GLN A 65 -6.50 -17.79 -0.16
N THR A 66 -6.93 -19.00 0.21
CA THR A 66 -6.05 -20.12 0.57
C THR A 66 -6.44 -21.36 -0.22
N SER A 67 -5.49 -22.24 -0.50
CA SER A 67 -5.83 -23.59 -0.95
C SER A 67 -6.43 -24.43 0.19
N ASP A 68 -7.19 -25.47 -0.15
CA ASP A 68 -7.82 -26.37 0.82
C ASP A 68 -6.80 -27.06 1.75
N ASP A 69 -5.56 -27.23 1.28
CA ASP A 69 -4.46 -27.85 2.01
C ASP A 69 -3.52 -26.85 2.71
N ASN A 70 -3.83 -25.54 2.65
CA ASN A 70 -2.99 -24.46 3.17
C ASN A 70 -1.52 -24.53 2.72
N SER A 71 -1.23 -25.08 1.54
CA SER A 71 0.13 -25.12 0.98
C SER A 71 0.49 -23.84 0.23
N LYS A 72 -0.50 -23.03 -0.13
CA LYS A 72 -0.36 -21.78 -0.88
C LYS A 72 -1.48 -20.79 -0.55
N PHE A 73 -1.23 -19.54 -0.89
CA PHE A 73 -2.25 -18.48 -0.84
C PHE A 73 -2.34 -17.75 -2.18
N THR A 74 -3.45 -17.07 -2.41
CA THR A 74 -3.64 -16.22 -3.59
C THR A 74 -4.23 -14.88 -3.17
N ILE A 75 -3.88 -13.85 -3.92
CA ILE A 75 -4.52 -12.53 -3.85
C ILE A 75 -5.35 -12.42 -5.11
N ALA A 76 -6.66 -12.25 -4.94
CA ALA A 76 -7.63 -12.21 -6.02
C ALA A 76 -8.26 -10.82 -6.15
N LYS A 77 -8.65 -10.45 -7.37
CA LYS A 77 -9.40 -9.24 -7.69
C LYS A 77 -10.59 -9.64 -8.54
N ASP A 78 -11.79 -9.22 -8.14
CA ASP A 78 -13.06 -9.59 -8.81
C ASP A 78 -13.27 -11.11 -9.00
N GLY A 79 -12.63 -11.94 -8.16
CA GLY A 79 -12.70 -13.39 -8.20
C GLY A 79 -11.61 -14.07 -9.03
N ASP A 80 -10.84 -13.31 -9.81
CA ASP A 80 -9.72 -13.81 -10.59
C ASP A 80 -8.41 -13.72 -9.79
N THR A 81 -7.53 -14.70 -9.96
CA THR A 81 -6.23 -14.71 -9.27
C THR A 81 -5.28 -13.72 -9.91
N GLU A 82 -4.83 -12.76 -9.13
CA GLU A 82 -3.83 -11.77 -9.53
C GLU A 82 -2.42 -12.25 -9.19
N THR A 83 -2.22 -12.65 -7.93
CA THR A 83 -0.92 -13.07 -7.40
C THR A 83 -1.04 -14.40 -6.68
N GLN A 84 -0.08 -15.29 -6.89
CA GLN A 84 0.06 -16.53 -6.12
C GLN A 84 1.24 -16.41 -5.15
N GLY A 85 1.05 -16.92 -3.94
CA GLY A 85 2.06 -16.97 -2.89
C GLY A 85 2.41 -18.40 -2.53
N LEU A 86 3.71 -18.70 -2.56
CA LEU A 86 4.27 -20.01 -2.23
C LEU A 86 5.29 -19.88 -1.11
N PHE A 87 5.40 -20.92 -0.28
CA PHE A 87 6.39 -21.02 0.78
C PHE A 87 7.57 -21.87 0.30
N ALA A 88 8.78 -21.40 0.53
CA ALA A 88 10.02 -22.04 0.12
C ALA A 88 11.06 -21.99 1.23
N GLU A 89 12.05 -22.88 1.13
CA GLU A 89 13.22 -22.89 2.01
C GLU A 89 14.15 -21.71 1.69
N GLU A 90 14.96 -21.28 2.67
CA GLU A 90 15.89 -20.16 2.52
C GLU A 90 16.80 -20.25 1.28
N SER A 91 17.24 -21.47 0.93
CA SER A 91 18.07 -21.71 -0.26
C SER A 91 17.45 -21.25 -1.58
N ALA A 92 16.12 -21.16 -1.66
CA ALA A 92 15.42 -20.64 -2.83
C ALA A 92 15.75 -19.16 -3.06
N TYR A 93 15.82 -18.36 -1.99
CA TYR A 93 16.09 -16.92 -2.11
C TYR A 93 17.45 -16.67 -2.75
N ASP A 94 18.49 -17.31 -2.24
CA ASP A 94 19.85 -17.13 -2.75
C ASP A 94 19.95 -17.60 -4.21
N HIS A 95 19.37 -18.76 -4.51
CA HIS A 95 19.31 -19.30 -5.86
C HIS A 95 18.68 -18.31 -6.85
N TYR A 96 17.49 -17.81 -6.55
CA TYR A 96 16.79 -16.91 -7.45
C TYR A 96 17.41 -15.52 -7.52
N GLN A 97 18.04 -15.06 -6.43
CA GLN A 97 18.75 -13.78 -6.44
C GLN A 97 19.93 -13.84 -7.41
N GLU A 98 20.69 -14.93 -7.40
CA GLU A 98 21.78 -15.15 -8.35
C GLU A 98 21.27 -15.27 -9.79
N LEU A 99 20.17 -15.99 -10.01
CA LEU A 99 19.54 -16.10 -11.32
C LEU A 99 19.10 -14.74 -11.87
N GLY A 100 18.43 -13.93 -11.05
CA GLY A 100 18.00 -12.58 -11.42
C GLY A 100 19.18 -11.68 -11.77
N LYS A 101 20.22 -11.66 -10.92
CA LYS A 101 21.46 -10.89 -11.17
C LYS A 101 22.16 -11.30 -12.47
N ARG A 102 22.20 -12.60 -12.77
CA ARG A 102 22.82 -13.14 -13.99
C ARG A 102 22.03 -12.81 -15.26
N SER A 103 20.71 -12.71 -15.14
CA SER A 103 19.81 -12.49 -16.28
C SER A 103 19.48 -11.00 -16.50
N ALA A 104 19.91 -10.14 -15.56
CA ALA A 104 19.70 -8.70 -15.59
C ALA A 104 20.29 -8.06 -16.87
N GLY A 105 19.47 -7.25 -17.56
CA GLY A 105 19.86 -6.60 -18.82
C GLY A 105 19.66 -7.47 -20.08
N GLY A 106 19.01 -8.63 -19.93
CA GLY A 106 18.58 -9.51 -21.01
C GLY A 106 17.07 -9.77 -20.95
N THR A 107 16.69 -11.00 -20.63
CA THR A 107 15.29 -11.46 -20.52
C THR A 107 14.65 -11.12 -19.18
N SER A 108 15.38 -10.51 -18.23
CA SER A 108 14.85 -10.20 -16.91
C SER A 108 15.33 -8.86 -16.37
N ASP A 109 14.46 -8.20 -15.62
CA ASP A 109 14.78 -6.98 -14.87
C ASP A 109 14.86 -7.31 -13.39
N TYR A 110 16.07 -7.35 -12.85
CA TYR A 110 16.32 -7.57 -11.43
C TYR A 110 16.33 -6.23 -10.68
N GLN A 111 15.59 -6.17 -9.59
CA GLN A 111 15.60 -5.04 -8.67
C GLN A 111 15.88 -5.56 -7.26
N ALA A 112 17.03 -5.17 -6.71
CA ALA A 112 17.29 -5.40 -5.30
C ALA A 112 16.27 -4.58 -4.48
N GLY A 113 15.47 -5.26 -3.66
CA GLY A 113 14.72 -4.61 -2.60
C GLY A 113 15.63 -4.36 -1.41
N THR A 114 15.23 -3.44 -0.54
CA THR A 114 15.91 -3.21 0.74
C THR A 114 15.20 -4.00 1.83
N THR A 115 14.07 -3.50 2.32
CA THR A 115 13.25 -4.18 3.32
C THR A 115 11.80 -3.70 3.25
N LYS A 116 10.83 -4.58 3.50
CA LYS A 116 9.42 -4.24 3.75
C LYS A 116 8.95 -4.94 5.02
N ASP A 117 8.39 -4.20 5.97
CA ASP A 117 7.91 -4.72 7.26
C ASP A 117 8.98 -5.50 8.06
N GLY A 118 10.26 -5.15 7.85
CA GLY A 118 11.41 -5.84 8.43
C GLY A 118 11.87 -7.09 7.68
N ASN A 119 11.18 -7.49 6.62
CA ASN A 119 11.56 -8.60 5.73
C ASN A 119 12.46 -8.09 4.60
N GLU A 120 13.56 -8.79 4.33
CA GLU A 120 14.39 -8.54 3.15
C GLU A 120 13.67 -9.09 1.91
N TYR A 121 13.77 -8.38 0.79
CA TYR A 121 13.19 -8.85 -0.47
C TYR A 121 13.98 -8.40 -1.69
N PHE A 122 13.73 -9.05 -2.81
CA PHE A 122 14.04 -8.53 -4.14
C PHE A 122 12.92 -8.88 -5.10
N SER A 123 12.89 -8.20 -6.25
CA SER A 123 11.94 -8.49 -7.32
C SER A 123 12.66 -8.73 -8.64
N TYR A 124 11.94 -9.41 -9.52
CA TYR A 124 12.42 -9.90 -10.79
C TYR A 124 11.24 -9.90 -11.75
N THR A 125 11.44 -9.27 -12.90
CA THR A 125 10.51 -9.37 -14.02
C THR A 125 11.08 -10.38 -15.00
N VAL A 126 10.31 -11.38 -15.44
CA VAL A 126 10.69 -12.30 -16.51
C VAL A 126 10.01 -11.85 -17.79
N ASN A 127 10.78 -11.62 -18.85
CA ASN A 127 10.39 -11.24 -20.22
C ASN A 127 9.31 -10.14 -20.35
N GLY A 128 9.13 -9.31 -19.31
CA GLY A 128 8.05 -8.31 -19.27
C GLY A 128 6.64 -8.91 -19.17
N ASN A 129 6.49 -10.17 -18.75
CA ASN A 129 5.19 -10.86 -18.67
C ASN A 129 4.94 -11.57 -17.32
N GLU A 130 5.91 -11.61 -16.43
CA GLU A 130 5.79 -12.18 -15.08
C GLU A 130 6.59 -11.28 -14.12
N TRP A 131 5.96 -10.88 -13.02
CA TRP A 131 6.46 -9.89 -12.06
C TRP A 131 6.40 -10.47 -10.66
N ASP A 132 7.56 -10.77 -10.14
CA ASP A 132 7.64 -11.62 -9.00
C ASP A 132 8.45 -10.98 -7.87
N TYR A 133 8.15 -11.38 -6.65
CA TYR A 133 8.85 -10.96 -5.44
C TYR A 133 9.32 -12.18 -4.65
N PHE A 134 10.54 -12.11 -4.13
CA PHE A 134 11.05 -13.06 -3.14
C PHE A 134 11.28 -12.35 -1.84
N ILE A 135 10.74 -12.88 -0.76
CA ILE A 135 10.75 -12.25 0.56
C ILE A 135 11.32 -13.23 1.58
N LYS A 136 12.44 -12.89 2.24
CA LYS A 136 12.88 -13.61 3.44
C LYS A 136 12.05 -13.15 4.63
N VAL A 137 11.29 -14.05 5.24
CA VAL A 137 10.54 -13.70 6.46
C VAL A 137 11.55 -13.48 7.59
N LYS A 138 11.44 -12.34 8.26
CA LYS A 138 12.33 -11.98 9.36
C LYS A 138 12.27 -13.02 10.49
N ASP A 139 13.44 -13.35 11.02
CA ASP A 139 13.64 -14.31 12.11
C ASP A 139 13.16 -15.75 11.78
N SER A 140 13.01 -16.08 10.49
CA SER A 140 12.46 -17.36 9.98
C SER A 140 13.38 -17.97 8.91
N HIS A 141 13.26 -19.28 8.69
CA HIS A 141 13.92 -19.99 7.58
C HIS A 141 13.06 -20.06 6.31
N THR A 142 11.92 -19.37 6.32
CA THR A 142 10.93 -19.39 5.24
C THR A 142 11.09 -18.20 4.30
N VAL A 143 11.03 -18.50 3.02
CA VAL A 143 10.97 -17.54 1.92
C VAL A 143 9.58 -17.58 1.33
N ILE A 144 9.01 -16.41 1.06
CA ILE A 144 7.77 -16.29 0.28
C ILE A 144 8.14 -15.95 -1.15
N VAL A 145 7.59 -16.72 -2.09
CA VAL A 145 7.64 -16.43 -3.52
C VAL A 145 6.27 -15.92 -3.92
N LEU A 146 6.19 -14.66 -4.36
CA LEU A 146 5.00 -14.10 -4.99
C LEU A 146 5.21 -14.11 -6.49
N THR A 147 4.27 -14.70 -7.22
CA THR A 147 4.27 -14.71 -8.69
C THR A 147 3.03 -14.03 -9.25
N ASN A 148 3.20 -13.15 -10.24
CA ASN A 148 2.10 -12.44 -10.88
C ASN A 148 2.33 -12.36 -12.40
N THR A 149 1.37 -12.85 -13.18
CA THR A 149 1.42 -12.82 -14.66
C THR A 149 0.38 -11.88 -15.27
N VAL A 150 -0.29 -11.06 -14.45
CA VAL A 150 -1.34 -10.14 -14.90
C VAL A 150 -0.72 -8.83 -15.37
N SER A 151 0.02 -8.15 -14.49
CA SER A 151 0.73 -6.91 -14.81
C SER A 151 1.70 -6.51 -13.69
N GLN A 152 2.66 -5.64 -14.01
CA GLN A 152 3.53 -5.00 -13.03
C GLN A 152 2.73 -4.24 -11.95
N GLU A 153 1.68 -3.54 -12.37
CA GLU A 153 0.82 -2.75 -11.47
C GLU A 153 0.06 -3.66 -10.50
N SER A 154 -0.50 -4.76 -10.99
CA SER A 154 -1.16 -5.77 -10.16
C SER A 154 -0.19 -6.40 -9.14
N ALA A 155 1.03 -6.75 -9.58
CA ALA A 155 2.05 -7.32 -8.71
C ALA A 155 2.45 -6.35 -7.59
N GLN A 156 2.66 -5.08 -7.94
CA GLN A 156 2.99 -4.03 -6.98
C GLN A 156 1.83 -3.72 -6.04
N GLU A 157 0.60 -3.62 -6.54
CA GLU A 157 -0.61 -3.37 -5.74
C GLU A 157 -0.79 -4.46 -4.67
N ALA A 158 -0.63 -5.72 -5.06
CA ALA A 158 -0.70 -6.87 -4.16
C ALA A 158 0.43 -6.85 -3.13
N PHE A 159 1.68 -6.66 -3.56
CA PHE A 159 2.84 -6.65 -2.66
C PHE A 159 2.78 -5.51 -1.63
N GLU A 160 2.34 -4.32 -2.03
CA GLU A 160 2.24 -3.16 -1.13
C GLU A 160 1.21 -3.38 0.00
N GLN A 161 0.10 -4.06 -0.30
CA GLN A 161 -0.98 -4.35 0.65
C GLN A 161 -0.73 -5.61 1.50
N LEU A 162 0.27 -6.42 1.14
CA LEU A 162 0.59 -7.64 1.85
C LEU A 162 1.59 -7.40 2.99
N SER A 163 1.29 -7.90 4.16
CA SER A 163 2.21 -8.00 5.31
C SER A 163 2.50 -9.47 5.61
N LEU A 164 3.77 -9.78 5.84
CA LEU A 164 4.27 -11.13 6.07
C LEU A 164 5.06 -11.15 7.38
N SER A 165 4.77 -12.11 8.25
CA SER A 165 5.50 -12.24 9.52
C SER A 165 5.44 -13.66 10.05
N LEU A 166 6.35 -14.02 10.95
CA LEU A 166 6.13 -15.15 11.84
C LEU A 166 4.87 -14.92 12.69
N ASP A 167 4.07 -15.96 12.84
CA ASP A 167 2.95 -16.01 13.77
C ASP A 167 3.47 -16.53 15.13
N LYS A 168 3.45 -15.66 16.15
CA LYS A 168 4.08 -15.91 17.47
C LYS A 168 3.05 -16.24 18.54
#